data_AF-A0AAV1HW78-F1
#
_entry.id   AF-A0AAV1HW78-F1
#
_cell.length_a   1.000
_cell.length_b   1.000
_cell.length_c   1.000
_cell.angle_alpha   90.00
_cell.angle_beta   90.00
_cell.angle_gamma   90.00
#
_symmetry.space_group_name_H-M   'P 1'
#
loop_
_entity.id
_entity.type
_entity.pdbx_description
1 polymer ?
#
loop_
_entity_poly.entity_id
_entity_poly.type
_entity_poly.pdbx_seq_one_letter_code
_entity_poly.pdbx_strand_id
1 'polypeptide(L)'
;MDESTRPSQGVMSELRKLQASLDQLQTESLKANAEQLQRQLEDLNKHIGDIGRSHHQSKPPAQAVHQQSLPQRGRERVAEMSSEVVDSNPYSRLMALQRMGIVHNYQAIREKTVAIVGVGGVGSVAAEMLTRCGIGRLLLYDYDKVELANMNRLFFRPDQAGLSKTAAAAQTLRDINPDVAVEGFTMNITTLKGFDEFKASVCDDQGRSRVDLVLSCVDNYEARMTINQVCLELQQNWMESGVSEDAVSGHIQVIIPGETACFACVPPLVVASGIDERTLKREGVCAASLPTTMGIVAGLLVQNTLKHLLHFGQVTRYLGYSSLKDFFPSMDIKPNPGCQNQLCGKLQGEHTVRYNSEAAVSARAAAEAAAAEAAAQEVVHEENSWGIAVMPQEATGSTEEPVHRASANGSLVEGIEYSMPVADPHAPGVAHGHHDEQDSQENVEDLMSQLTALSTR
;
A
#
# COMPACT_ATOMS: atom_id res chain seq x y z
N MET A 1 17.67 -88.30 11.17
CA MET A 1 17.10 -87.60 12.33
C MET A 1 17.31 -86.12 12.01
N ASP A 2 16.30 -85.34 11.64
CA ASP A 2 15.00 -85.28 12.30
C ASP A 2 13.88 -84.90 11.32
N GLU A 3 12.76 -85.62 11.45
CA GLU A 3 11.43 -85.29 10.94
C GLU A 3 10.78 -84.30 11.92
N SER A 4 10.49 -83.07 11.49
CA SER A 4 9.38 -82.21 11.97
C SER A 4 9.65 -80.80 11.45
N THR A 5 8.87 -80.23 10.54
CA THR A 5 7.55 -79.68 10.82
C THR A 5 6.96 -79.20 9.49
N ARG A 6 6.38 -80.11 8.69
CA ARG A 6 5.46 -79.68 7.63
C ARG A 6 4.07 -79.63 8.27
N PRO A 7 3.38 -78.47 8.29
CA PRO A 7 2.02 -78.43 8.80
C PRO A 7 1.18 -79.41 7.99
N SER A 8 0.48 -80.33 8.67
CA SER A 8 -0.33 -81.35 8.03
C SER A 8 -1.35 -80.65 7.11
N GLN A 9 -1.61 -81.22 5.92
CA GLN A 9 -2.52 -80.64 4.93
C GLN A 9 -3.92 -80.32 5.51
N GLY A 10 -4.31 -80.98 6.60
CA GLY A 10 -5.53 -80.68 7.36
C GLY A 10 -5.53 -79.28 7.98
N VAL A 11 -4.44 -78.85 8.62
CA VAL A 11 -4.33 -77.57 9.34
C VAL A 11 -4.39 -76.38 8.37
N MET A 12 -3.75 -76.50 7.21
CA MET A 12 -3.83 -75.46 6.16
C MET A 12 -5.23 -75.37 5.52
N SER A 13 -6.02 -76.45 5.52
CA SER A 13 -7.40 -76.42 5.04
C SER A 13 -8.33 -75.75 6.05
N GLU A 14 -8.12 -75.96 7.35
CA GLU A 14 -8.90 -75.31 8.39
C GLU A 14 -8.60 -73.81 8.50
N LEU A 15 -7.33 -73.42 8.37
CA LEU A 15 -6.95 -72.00 8.31
C LEU A 15 -7.61 -71.26 7.14
N ARG A 16 -7.71 -71.89 5.96
CA ARG A 16 -8.42 -71.30 4.82
C ARG A 16 -9.93 -71.19 5.05
N LYS A 17 -10.54 -72.17 5.72
CA LYS A 17 -11.96 -72.12 6.09
C LYS A 17 -12.23 -71.02 7.13
N LEU A 18 -11.36 -70.87 8.13
CA LEU A 18 -11.46 -69.82 9.13
C LEU A 18 -11.27 -68.43 8.52
N GLN A 19 -10.31 -68.26 7.61
CA GLN A 19 -10.10 -67.00 6.89
C GLN A 19 -11.32 -66.62 6.03
N ALA A 20 -11.89 -67.59 5.29
CA ALA A 20 -13.10 -67.36 4.51
C ALA A 20 -14.32 -67.00 5.38
N SER A 21 -14.48 -67.64 6.55
CA SER A 21 -15.51 -67.28 7.52
C SER A 21 -15.28 -65.89 8.13
N LEU A 22 -14.02 -65.50 8.36
CA LEU A 22 -13.67 -64.17 8.89
C LEU A 22 -13.99 -63.08 7.86
N ASP A 23 -13.63 -63.30 6.59
CA ASP A 23 -13.92 -62.38 5.49
C ASP A 23 -15.44 -62.25 5.29
N GLN A 24 -16.17 -63.36 5.39
CA GLN A 24 -17.64 -63.36 5.28
C GLN A 24 -18.29 -62.57 6.44
N LEU A 25 -17.82 -62.76 7.68
CA LEU A 25 -18.29 -62.00 8.85
C LEU A 25 -17.95 -60.50 8.76
N GLN A 26 -16.77 -60.15 8.23
CA GLN A 26 -16.40 -58.75 8.01
C GLN A 26 -17.28 -58.09 6.94
N THR A 27 -17.60 -58.81 5.86
CA THR A 27 -18.43 -58.31 4.77
C THR A 27 -19.90 -58.11 5.19
N GLU A 28 -20.43 -59.01 6.02
CA GLU A 28 -21.78 -58.90 6.58
C GLU A 28 -21.88 -57.75 7.60
N SER A 29 -20.87 -57.57 8.45
CA SER A 29 -20.77 -56.44 9.37
C SER A 29 -20.68 -55.08 8.65
N LEU A 30 -19.89 -55.00 7.57
CA LEU A 30 -19.78 -53.80 6.73
C LEU A 30 -21.09 -53.47 6.03
N LYS A 31 -21.83 -54.47 5.53
CA LYS A 31 -23.17 -54.26 4.94
C LYS A 31 -24.18 -53.78 5.98
N ALA A 32 -24.19 -54.38 7.17
CA ALA A 32 -25.09 -53.95 8.25
C ALA A 32 -24.81 -52.50 8.69
N ASN A 33 -23.53 -52.11 8.78
CA ASN A 33 -23.15 -50.74 9.10
C ASN A 33 -23.52 -49.75 7.98
N ALA A 34 -23.39 -50.14 6.72
CA ALA A 34 -23.79 -49.31 5.58
C ALA A 34 -25.31 -49.09 5.53
N GLU A 35 -26.12 -50.13 5.79
CA GLU A 35 -27.57 -50.01 5.89
C GLU A 35 -28.00 -49.15 7.09
N GLN A 36 -27.30 -49.25 8.22
CA GLN A 36 -27.57 -48.40 9.40
C GLN A 36 -27.27 -46.93 9.11
N LEU A 37 -26.15 -46.63 8.44
CA LEU A 37 -25.80 -45.28 8.00
C LEU A 37 -26.81 -44.71 6.99
N GLN A 38 -27.32 -45.53 6.07
CA GLN A 38 -28.39 -45.12 5.15
C GLN A 38 -29.68 -44.75 5.89
N ARG A 39 -30.10 -45.56 6.87
CA ARG A 39 -31.29 -45.24 7.69
C ARG A 39 -31.09 -43.97 8.52
N GLN A 40 -29.89 -43.76 9.06
CA GLN A 40 -29.56 -42.53 9.79
C GLN A 40 -29.59 -41.29 8.88
N LEU A 41 -29.13 -41.40 7.63
CA LEU A 41 -29.23 -40.33 6.63
C LEU A 41 -30.69 -40.02 6.24
N GLU A 42 -31.53 -41.04 6.11
CA GLU A 42 -32.96 -40.87 5.82
C GLU A 42 -33.70 -40.20 6.98
N ASP A 43 -33.41 -40.60 8.23
CA ASP A 43 -34.00 -39.98 9.43
C ASP A 43 -33.55 -38.52 9.61
N LEU A 44 -32.28 -38.20 9.31
CA LEU A 44 -31.77 -36.83 9.32
C LEU A 44 -32.44 -35.96 8.25
N ASN A 45 -32.61 -36.48 7.03
CA ASN A 45 -33.33 -35.77 5.98
C ASN A 45 -34.81 -35.52 6.34
N LYS A 46 -35.43 -36.47 7.03
CA LYS A 46 -36.80 -36.31 7.54
C LYS A 46 -36.86 -35.23 8.63
N HIS A 47 -35.91 -35.22 9.57
CA HIS A 47 -35.78 -34.18 10.59
C HIS A 47 -35.57 -32.78 9.98
N ILE A 48 -34.74 -32.65 8.95
CA ILE A 48 -34.54 -31.39 8.22
C ILE A 48 -35.84 -30.95 7.53
N GLY A 49 -36.59 -31.89 6.95
CA GLY A 49 -37.91 -31.63 6.36
C GLY A 49 -38.95 -31.15 7.39
N ASP A 50 -38.93 -31.71 8.60
CA ASP A 50 -39.85 -31.35 9.69
C ASP A 50 -39.48 -30.01 10.34
N ILE A 51 -38.19 -29.65 10.41
CA ILE A 51 -37.73 -28.30 10.77
C ILE A 51 -38.19 -27.27 9.73
N GLY A 52 -38.14 -27.61 8.44
CA GLY A 52 -38.66 -26.76 7.37
C GLY A 52 -40.18 -26.54 7.44
N ARG A 53 -40.96 -27.53 7.90
CA ARG A 53 -42.42 -27.42 8.05
C ARG A 53 -42.85 -26.71 9.33
N SER A 54 -42.13 -26.88 10.43
CA SER A 54 -42.41 -26.20 11.70
C SER A 54 -42.14 -24.68 11.62
N HIS A 55 -41.22 -24.23 10.77
CA HIS A 55 -41.03 -22.80 10.47
C HIS A 55 -42.16 -22.17 9.63
N HIS A 56 -43.06 -22.95 9.04
CA HIS A 56 -44.19 -22.44 8.25
C HIS A 56 -45.50 -22.31 9.04
N GLN A 57 -45.59 -22.82 10.28
CA GLN A 57 -46.83 -22.79 11.08
C GLN A 57 -46.81 -21.83 12.29
N SER A 58 -45.75 -21.05 12.48
CA SER A 58 -45.63 -20.07 13.58
C SER A 58 -45.41 -18.63 13.10
N LYS A 59 -46.05 -18.22 11.99
CA LYS A 59 -46.21 -16.79 11.68
C LYS A 59 -47.40 -16.23 12.47
N PRO A 60 -47.21 -15.22 13.34
CA PRO A 60 -48.33 -14.48 13.92
C PRO A 60 -49.09 -13.74 12.79
N PRO A 61 -50.38 -13.41 12.99
CA PRO A 61 -51.17 -12.73 11.95
C PRO A 61 -50.49 -11.43 11.58
N ALA A 62 -50.23 -11.26 10.28
CA ALA A 62 -49.64 -10.08 9.71
C ALA A 62 -50.51 -8.86 10.07
N GLN A 63 -50.05 -8.04 11.03
CA GLN A 63 -50.25 -6.62 10.89
C GLN A 63 -49.63 -6.26 9.55
N ALA A 64 -50.44 -5.68 8.66
CA ALA A 64 -50.00 -5.16 7.38
C ALA A 64 -49.01 -4.01 7.62
N VAL A 65 -47.79 -4.35 8.00
CA VAL A 65 -46.63 -3.53 7.72
C VAL A 65 -46.49 -3.65 6.22
N HIS A 66 -46.81 -2.58 5.51
CA HIS A 66 -46.34 -2.39 4.16
C HIS A 66 -44.86 -2.81 4.15
N GLN A 67 -44.57 -4.01 3.62
CA GLN A 67 -43.29 -4.26 3.00
C GLN A 67 -43.27 -3.37 1.76
N GLN A 68 -43.04 -2.07 2.00
CA GLN A 68 -42.22 -1.32 1.09
C GLN A 68 -40.99 -2.19 0.92
N SER A 69 -40.83 -2.77 -0.27
CA SER A 69 -39.52 -3.19 -0.74
C SER A 69 -38.56 -2.08 -0.31
N LEU A 70 -37.62 -2.38 0.59
CA LEU A 70 -36.52 -1.46 0.83
C LEU A 70 -36.00 -1.11 -0.57
N PRO A 71 -36.02 0.17 -0.99
CA PRO A 71 -35.50 0.53 -2.29
C PRO A 71 -34.09 -0.05 -2.35
N GLN A 72 -33.71 -0.68 -3.47
CA GLN A 72 -32.35 -1.13 -3.67
C GLN A 72 -31.44 0.08 -3.38
N ARG A 73 -30.83 0.10 -2.18
CA ARG A 73 -29.97 1.19 -1.69
C ARG A 73 -28.60 1.05 -2.37
N GLY A 74 -28.60 0.92 -3.69
CA GLY A 74 -27.43 0.93 -4.52
C GLY A 74 -27.18 2.36 -4.99
N ARG A 75 -25.91 2.75 -5.01
CA ARG A 75 -25.52 3.99 -5.69
C ARG A 75 -25.81 3.83 -7.18
N GLU A 76 -26.43 4.83 -7.80
CA GLU A 76 -26.64 4.87 -9.25
C GLU A 76 -25.41 5.45 -9.97
N ARG A 77 -25.28 5.16 -11.27
CA ARG A 77 -24.23 5.77 -12.09
C ARG A 77 -24.51 7.25 -12.31
N VAL A 78 -23.48 8.06 -12.10
CA VAL A 78 -23.51 9.50 -12.29
C VAL A 78 -22.76 9.83 -13.58
N ALA A 79 -23.44 10.39 -14.58
CA ALA A 79 -22.82 10.74 -15.86
C ALA A 79 -21.75 11.83 -15.72
N GLU A 80 -22.03 12.88 -14.96
CA GLU A 80 -21.13 14.03 -14.76
C GLU A 80 -20.92 14.34 -13.29
N MET A 81 -19.67 14.65 -12.91
CA MET A 81 -19.35 14.96 -11.52
C MET A 81 -19.89 16.36 -11.14
N SER A 82 -20.95 16.40 -10.33
CA SER A 82 -21.61 17.64 -9.90
C SER A 82 -21.01 18.18 -8.61
N SER A 83 -20.91 19.52 -8.52
CA SER A 83 -20.52 20.24 -7.29
C SER A 83 -21.70 20.54 -6.35
N GLU A 84 -22.92 20.13 -6.72
CA GLU A 84 -24.11 20.34 -5.92
C GLU A 84 -24.00 19.67 -4.55
N VAL A 85 -24.27 20.42 -3.47
CA VAL A 85 -24.13 19.96 -2.09
C VAL A 85 -25.47 19.42 -1.62
N VAL A 86 -25.71 18.14 -1.92
CA VAL A 86 -26.87 17.37 -1.47
C VAL A 86 -26.42 16.02 -0.93
N ASP A 87 -27.19 15.44 -0.02
CA ASP A 87 -26.83 14.17 0.64
C ASP A 87 -26.80 12.98 -0.32
N SER A 88 -27.50 13.06 -1.45
CA SER A 88 -27.49 12.05 -2.51
C SER A 88 -26.27 12.13 -3.43
N ASN A 89 -25.48 13.22 -3.39
CA ASN A 89 -24.31 13.39 -4.26
C ASN A 89 -23.02 12.92 -3.54
N PRO A 90 -22.48 11.74 -3.92
CA PRO A 90 -21.27 11.18 -3.29
C PRO A 90 -20.00 11.99 -3.61
N TYR A 91 -20.03 12.83 -4.65
CA TYR A 91 -18.88 13.64 -5.09
C TYR A 91 -18.87 15.05 -4.50
N SER A 92 -19.94 15.49 -3.84
CA SER A 92 -20.09 16.86 -3.32
C SER A 92 -18.90 17.35 -2.49
N ARG A 93 -18.35 16.50 -1.61
CA ARG A 93 -17.20 16.83 -0.75
C ARG A 93 -15.87 16.81 -1.51
N LEU A 94 -15.75 16.00 -2.55
CA LEU A 94 -14.57 15.96 -3.40
C LEU A 94 -14.51 17.20 -4.32
N MET A 95 -15.65 17.57 -4.89
CA MET A 95 -15.80 18.77 -5.71
C MET A 95 -15.59 20.08 -4.92
N ALA A 96 -15.72 20.04 -3.59
CA ALA A 96 -15.39 21.19 -2.74
C ALA A 96 -13.89 21.56 -2.82
N LEU A 97 -12.99 20.61 -3.11
CA LEU A 97 -11.56 20.89 -3.30
C LEU A 97 -11.31 21.88 -4.45
N GLN A 98 -12.16 21.85 -5.48
CA GLN A 98 -12.10 22.80 -6.58
C GLN A 98 -12.58 24.19 -6.14
N ARG A 99 -13.63 24.26 -5.33
CA ARG A 99 -14.13 25.54 -4.78
C ARG A 99 -13.15 26.18 -3.80
N MET A 100 -12.41 25.36 -3.06
CA MET A 100 -11.36 25.81 -2.14
C MET A 100 -10.05 26.18 -2.85
N GLY A 101 -9.98 26.04 -4.18
CA GLY A 101 -8.77 26.37 -4.95
C GLY A 101 -7.60 25.39 -4.76
N ILE A 102 -7.83 24.22 -4.14
CA ILE A 102 -6.78 23.21 -3.91
C ILE A 102 -6.52 22.40 -5.19
N VAL A 103 -7.58 22.02 -5.92
CA VAL A 103 -7.49 21.24 -7.15
C VAL A 103 -8.29 21.94 -8.25
N HIS A 104 -7.61 22.48 -9.26
CA HIS A 104 -8.28 23.29 -10.30
C HIS A 104 -9.32 22.52 -11.13
N ASN A 105 -9.05 21.24 -11.45
CA ASN A 105 -9.95 20.39 -12.22
C ASN A 105 -10.02 18.99 -11.59
N TYR A 106 -10.88 18.82 -10.58
CA TYR A 106 -11.03 17.52 -9.92
C TYR A 106 -11.68 16.48 -10.84
N GLN A 107 -12.56 16.90 -11.75
CA GLN A 107 -13.28 16.00 -12.66
C GLN A 107 -12.36 15.20 -13.57
N ALA A 108 -11.16 15.72 -13.88
CA ALA A 108 -10.13 15.04 -14.67
C ALA A 108 -9.78 13.65 -14.13
N ILE A 109 -10.02 13.36 -12.83
CA ILE A 109 -9.79 12.04 -12.24
C ILE A 109 -10.59 10.93 -12.95
N ARG A 110 -11.76 11.24 -13.55
CA ARG A 110 -12.57 10.26 -14.29
C ARG A 110 -11.99 9.84 -15.63
N GLU A 111 -11.02 10.60 -16.14
CA GLU A 111 -10.33 10.29 -17.39
C GLU A 111 -9.11 9.40 -17.14
N LYS A 112 -8.70 9.28 -15.87
CA LYS A 112 -7.48 8.58 -15.48
C LYS A 112 -7.68 7.08 -15.35
N THR A 113 -6.68 6.33 -15.82
CA THR A 113 -6.59 4.88 -15.69
C THR A 113 -5.37 4.52 -14.84
N VAL A 114 -5.59 3.77 -13.75
CA VAL A 114 -4.52 3.30 -12.86
C VAL A 114 -4.48 1.78 -12.82
N ALA A 115 -3.29 1.21 -13.03
CA ALA A 115 -3.04 -0.21 -12.83
C ALA A 115 -2.49 -0.46 -11.42
N ILE A 116 -3.05 -1.43 -10.68
CA ILE A 116 -2.62 -1.80 -9.33
C ILE A 116 -2.19 -3.26 -9.36
N VAL A 117 -0.90 -3.50 -9.07
CA VAL A 117 -0.33 -4.84 -8.99
C VAL A 117 -0.17 -5.25 -7.53
N GLY A 118 -0.82 -6.34 -7.15
CA GLY A 118 -1.00 -6.77 -5.77
C GLY A 118 -2.24 -6.14 -5.15
N VAL A 119 -3.28 -6.93 -4.90
CA VAL A 119 -4.54 -6.53 -4.25
C VAL A 119 -4.58 -7.11 -2.84
N GLY A 120 -3.45 -7.00 -2.14
CA GLY A 120 -3.28 -7.41 -0.75
C GLY A 120 -3.63 -6.31 0.25
N GLY A 121 -2.89 -6.21 1.36
CA GLY A 121 -3.18 -5.25 2.42
C GLY A 121 -3.16 -3.78 1.99
N VAL A 122 -2.09 -3.35 1.32
CA VAL A 122 -1.97 -1.97 0.82
C VAL A 122 -2.81 -1.77 -0.45
N GLY A 123 -2.69 -2.69 -1.41
CA GLY A 123 -3.30 -2.52 -2.73
C GLY A 123 -4.83 -2.54 -2.74
N SER A 124 -5.46 -3.34 -1.88
CA SER A 124 -6.93 -3.35 -1.76
C SER A 124 -7.49 -2.04 -1.21
N VAL A 125 -6.84 -1.48 -0.17
CA VAL A 125 -7.19 -0.18 0.40
C VAL A 125 -6.92 0.94 -0.60
N ALA A 126 -5.78 0.90 -1.31
CA ALA A 126 -5.47 1.87 -2.35
C ALA A 126 -6.53 1.86 -3.48
N ALA A 127 -6.96 0.67 -3.91
CA ALA A 127 -8.01 0.50 -4.90
C ALA A 127 -9.36 1.07 -4.40
N GLU A 128 -9.71 0.84 -3.13
CA GLU A 128 -10.91 1.41 -2.51
C GLU A 128 -10.86 2.94 -2.48
N MET A 129 -9.76 3.53 -2.01
CA MET A 129 -9.59 4.97 -1.94
C MET A 129 -9.70 5.63 -3.31
N LEU A 130 -9.03 5.09 -4.34
CA LEU A 130 -9.13 5.59 -5.71
C LEU A 130 -10.54 5.44 -6.28
N THR A 131 -11.21 4.32 -5.99
CA THR A 131 -12.60 4.09 -6.40
C THR A 131 -13.55 5.11 -5.77
N ARG A 132 -13.37 5.42 -4.48
CA ARG A 132 -14.15 6.45 -3.77
C ARG A 132 -13.86 7.86 -4.30
N CYS A 133 -12.64 8.13 -4.77
CA CYS A 133 -12.27 9.38 -5.45
C CYS A 133 -12.87 9.52 -6.85
N GLY A 134 -13.44 8.46 -7.43
CA GLY A 134 -14.05 8.50 -8.75
C GLY A 134 -13.06 8.35 -9.90
N ILE A 135 -11.96 7.62 -9.69
CA ILE A 135 -11.02 7.26 -10.77
C ILE A 135 -11.76 6.67 -11.97
N GLY A 136 -11.35 6.99 -13.20
CA GLY A 136 -12.01 6.51 -14.40
C GLY A 136 -11.98 4.99 -14.54
N ARG A 137 -10.79 4.41 -14.43
CA ARG A 137 -10.58 2.97 -14.62
C ARG A 137 -9.48 2.43 -13.71
N LEU A 138 -9.72 1.23 -13.17
CA LEU A 138 -8.74 0.45 -12.41
C LEU A 138 -8.48 -0.90 -13.09
N LEU A 139 -7.21 -1.22 -13.30
CA LEU A 139 -6.76 -2.55 -13.70
C LEU A 139 -6.11 -3.21 -12.49
N LEU A 140 -6.64 -4.35 -12.04
CA LEU A 140 -6.20 -5.02 -10.82
C LEU A 140 -5.50 -6.32 -11.16
N TYR A 141 -4.28 -6.53 -10.69
CA TYR A 141 -3.49 -7.74 -10.94
C TYR A 141 -3.17 -8.43 -9.62
N ASP A 142 -3.60 -9.67 -9.45
CA ASP A 142 -3.24 -10.52 -8.31
C ASP A 142 -3.51 -11.97 -8.67
N TYR A 143 -2.62 -12.90 -8.32
CA TYR A 143 -2.79 -14.33 -8.58
C TYR A 143 -3.41 -15.09 -7.40
N ASP A 144 -3.44 -14.48 -6.21
CA ASP A 144 -3.90 -15.14 -4.99
C ASP A 144 -5.42 -15.18 -4.88
N LYS A 145 -5.86 -16.05 -3.97
CA LYS A 145 -7.23 -16.09 -3.47
C LYS A 145 -7.35 -15.39 -2.12
N VAL A 146 -8.57 -15.00 -1.78
CA VAL A 146 -8.90 -14.49 -0.46
C VAL A 146 -8.88 -15.65 0.54
N GLU A 147 -8.09 -15.50 1.60
CA GLU A 147 -8.03 -16.45 2.70
C GLU A 147 -8.53 -15.82 4.00
N LEU A 148 -9.02 -16.64 4.94
CA LEU A 148 -9.42 -16.16 6.27
C LEU A 148 -8.24 -15.53 7.03
N ALA A 149 -7.01 -15.99 6.76
CA ALA A 149 -5.80 -15.38 7.31
C ALA A 149 -5.61 -13.91 6.87
N ASN A 150 -6.30 -13.45 5.83
CA ASN A 150 -6.24 -12.06 5.38
C ASN A 150 -7.23 -11.14 6.12
N MET A 151 -8.09 -11.67 7.00
CA MET A 151 -9.14 -10.90 7.69
C MET A 151 -8.60 -9.99 8.80
N ASN A 152 -7.32 -10.09 9.16
CA ASN A 152 -6.65 -9.11 10.00
C ASN A 152 -6.33 -7.80 9.25
N ARG A 153 -6.53 -7.78 7.92
CA ARG A 153 -6.34 -6.64 7.04
C ARG A 153 -7.70 -6.04 6.68
N LEU A 154 -7.66 -4.83 6.15
CA LEU A 154 -8.85 -4.13 5.67
C LEU A 154 -9.37 -4.75 4.37
N PHE A 155 -10.54 -4.29 3.93
CA PHE A 155 -11.18 -4.53 2.63
C PHE A 155 -11.95 -5.86 2.44
N PHE A 156 -11.28 -7.02 2.47
CA PHE A 156 -11.97 -8.29 2.18
C PHE A 156 -12.85 -8.75 3.34
N ARG A 157 -13.92 -9.48 3.01
CA ARG A 157 -14.87 -10.00 4.00
C ARG A 157 -14.82 -11.53 4.11
N PRO A 158 -15.24 -12.13 5.25
CA PRO A 158 -15.20 -13.59 5.43
C PRO A 158 -16.00 -14.37 4.38
N ASP A 159 -17.11 -13.81 3.88
CA ASP A 159 -17.95 -14.42 2.83
C ASP A 159 -17.27 -14.50 1.45
N GLN A 160 -16.15 -13.80 1.27
CA GLN A 160 -15.40 -13.77 0.01
C GLN A 160 -14.24 -14.78 -0.02
N ALA A 161 -14.02 -15.53 1.07
CA ALA A 161 -12.97 -16.53 1.16
C ALA A 161 -13.09 -17.58 0.02
N GLY A 162 -11.98 -17.87 -0.66
CA GLY A 162 -11.92 -18.80 -1.79
C GLY A 162 -12.10 -18.16 -3.17
N LEU A 163 -12.61 -16.93 -3.26
CA LEU A 163 -12.61 -16.15 -4.50
C LEU A 163 -11.19 -15.66 -4.83
N SER A 164 -10.90 -15.38 -6.11
CA SER A 164 -9.67 -14.66 -6.43
C SER A 164 -9.73 -13.25 -5.85
N LYS A 165 -8.59 -12.73 -5.38
CA LYS A 165 -8.53 -11.38 -4.79
C LYS A 165 -9.03 -10.32 -5.78
N THR A 166 -8.68 -10.46 -7.06
CA THR A 166 -9.14 -9.56 -8.13
C THR A 166 -10.64 -9.63 -8.36
N ALA A 167 -11.27 -10.81 -8.34
CA ALA A 167 -12.72 -10.94 -8.51
C ALA A 167 -13.49 -10.38 -7.31
N ALA A 168 -13.06 -10.73 -6.08
CA ALA A 168 -13.66 -10.22 -4.86
C ALA A 168 -13.54 -8.69 -4.77
N ALA A 169 -12.37 -8.14 -5.10
CA ALA A 169 -12.16 -6.70 -5.13
C ALA A 169 -13.00 -6.01 -6.20
N ALA A 170 -13.02 -6.54 -7.44
CA ALA A 170 -13.81 -5.96 -8.51
C ALA A 170 -15.31 -5.92 -8.17
N GLN A 171 -15.83 -6.94 -7.48
CA GLN A 171 -17.21 -6.94 -7.00
C GLN A 171 -17.44 -5.82 -5.97
N THR A 172 -16.67 -5.80 -4.89
CA THR A 172 -16.80 -4.79 -3.82
C THR A 172 -16.65 -3.36 -4.35
N LEU A 173 -15.67 -3.10 -5.22
CA LEU A 173 -15.40 -1.76 -5.73
C LEU A 173 -16.52 -1.24 -6.65
N ARG A 174 -17.11 -2.11 -7.48
CA ARG A 174 -18.26 -1.73 -8.32
C ARG A 174 -19.49 -1.41 -7.48
N ASP A 175 -19.69 -2.12 -6.37
CA ASP A 175 -20.77 -1.82 -5.43
C ASP A 175 -20.55 -0.48 -4.70
N ILE A 176 -19.29 -0.11 -4.41
CA ILE A 176 -18.91 1.18 -3.79
C ILE A 176 -19.10 2.34 -4.77
N ASN A 177 -18.64 2.18 -6.00
CA ASN A 177 -18.77 3.21 -7.02
C ASN A 177 -18.97 2.59 -8.42
N PRO A 178 -20.22 2.55 -8.93
CA PRO A 178 -20.52 1.94 -10.22
C PRO A 178 -20.00 2.77 -11.41
N ASP A 179 -19.55 3.99 -11.16
CA ASP A 179 -18.95 4.89 -12.15
C ASP A 179 -17.56 4.45 -12.60
N VAL A 180 -16.86 3.68 -11.77
CA VAL A 180 -15.48 3.26 -12.00
C VAL A 180 -15.47 1.99 -12.83
N ALA A 181 -14.71 1.99 -13.94
CA ALA A 181 -14.48 0.77 -14.70
C ALA A 181 -13.41 -0.07 -14.00
N VAL A 182 -13.80 -1.22 -13.43
CA VAL A 182 -12.85 -2.13 -12.75
C VAL A 182 -12.65 -3.40 -13.57
N GLU A 183 -11.40 -3.65 -13.97
CA GLU A 183 -10.97 -4.85 -14.70
C GLU A 183 -9.98 -5.65 -13.83
N GLY A 184 -10.22 -6.96 -13.69
CA GLY A 184 -9.43 -7.83 -12.82
C GLY A 184 -8.70 -8.91 -13.62
N PHE A 185 -7.39 -9.04 -13.39
CA PHE A 185 -6.51 -10.01 -14.01
C PHE A 185 -5.99 -10.98 -12.95
N THR A 186 -6.55 -12.19 -12.91
CA THR A 186 -6.09 -13.26 -12.01
C THR A 186 -4.87 -13.96 -12.61
N MET A 187 -3.67 -13.40 -12.41
CA MET A 187 -2.45 -13.86 -13.06
C MET A 187 -1.18 -13.53 -12.26
N ASN A 188 -0.15 -14.37 -12.41
CA ASN A 188 1.18 -14.06 -11.89
C ASN A 188 2.02 -13.38 -12.98
N ILE A 189 2.30 -12.10 -12.79
CA ILE A 189 3.05 -11.26 -13.74
C ILE A 189 4.51 -11.69 -13.93
N THR A 190 5.10 -12.47 -13.03
CA THR A 190 6.52 -12.88 -13.12
C THR A 190 6.73 -14.08 -14.05
N THR A 191 5.66 -14.80 -14.40
CA THR A 191 5.73 -15.87 -15.40
C THR A 191 5.93 -15.29 -16.80
N LEU A 192 6.57 -16.01 -17.72
CA LEU A 192 6.78 -15.52 -19.10
C LEU A 192 5.47 -15.07 -19.77
N LYS A 193 4.45 -15.93 -19.69
CA LYS A 193 3.10 -15.59 -20.20
C LYS A 193 2.50 -14.40 -19.46
N GLY A 194 2.67 -14.34 -18.14
CA GLY A 194 2.13 -13.26 -17.33
C GLY A 194 2.81 -11.92 -17.58
N PHE A 195 4.11 -11.91 -17.88
CA PHE A 195 4.85 -10.72 -18.27
C PHE A 195 4.28 -10.14 -19.57
N ASP A 196 4.12 -10.98 -20.59
CA ASP A 196 3.58 -10.57 -21.89
C ASP A 196 2.14 -10.06 -21.78
N GLU A 197 1.29 -10.77 -21.04
CA GLU A 197 -0.10 -10.36 -20.80
C GLU A 197 -0.18 -9.06 -19.98
N PHE A 198 0.65 -8.90 -18.95
CA PHE A 198 0.70 -7.67 -18.15
C PHE A 198 1.12 -6.50 -19.02
N LYS A 199 2.24 -6.62 -19.75
CA LYS A 199 2.73 -5.60 -20.67
C LYS A 199 1.68 -5.24 -21.73
N ALA A 200 1.05 -6.23 -22.37
CA ALA A 200 0.00 -5.99 -23.36
C ALA A 200 -1.21 -5.26 -22.75
N SER A 201 -1.59 -5.60 -21.52
CA SER A 201 -2.73 -4.96 -20.85
C SER A 201 -2.48 -3.51 -20.43
N VAL A 202 -1.22 -3.08 -20.25
CA VAL A 202 -0.87 -1.69 -19.92
C VAL A 202 -0.40 -0.89 -21.14
N CYS A 203 -0.36 -1.52 -22.32
CA CYS A 203 0.12 -0.94 -23.58
C CYS A 203 -1.03 -0.69 -24.58
N ASP A 204 -0.90 0.34 -25.41
CA ASP A 204 -1.74 0.62 -26.58
C ASP A 204 -1.23 -0.12 -27.83
N ASP A 205 -1.99 -0.08 -28.93
CA ASP A 205 -1.63 -0.72 -30.21
C ASP A 205 -0.32 -0.18 -30.82
N GLN A 206 0.16 0.98 -30.35
CA GLN A 206 1.36 1.65 -30.83
C GLN A 206 2.59 1.36 -29.94
N GLY A 207 2.46 0.49 -28.93
CA GLY A 207 3.59 0.17 -28.05
C GLY A 207 3.80 1.17 -26.90
N ARG A 208 2.87 2.10 -26.68
CA ARG A 208 2.95 3.13 -25.63
C ARG A 208 2.05 2.76 -24.47
N SER A 209 2.32 3.31 -23.29
CA SER A 209 1.41 3.08 -22.17
C SER A 209 0.01 3.66 -22.41
N ARG A 210 -1.02 2.88 -22.11
CA ARG A 210 -2.44 3.29 -22.08
C ARG A 210 -2.96 3.58 -20.67
N VAL A 211 -2.11 3.47 -19.66
CA VAL A 211 -2.45 3.78 -18.27
C VAL A 211 -1.70 5.03 -17.83
N ASP A 212 -2.32 5.87 -17.02
CA ASP A 212 -1.67 7.09 -16.52
C ASP A 212 -0.62 6.77 -15.45
N LEU A 213 -0.88 5.72 -14.64
CA LEU A 213 0.03 5.33 -13.55
C LEU A 213 -0.08 3.83 -13.25
N VAL A 214 1.04 3.21 -12.88
CA VAL A 214 1.08 1.87 -12.29
C VAL A 214 1.42 1.98 -10.80
N LEU A 215 0.72 1.26 -9.94
CA LEU A 215 0.97 1.15 -8.51
C LEU A 215 1.42 -0.27 -8.17
N SER A 216 2.63 -0.40 -7.62
CA SER A 216 3.16 -1.65 -7.11
C SER A 216 2.88 -1.77 -5.62
N CYS A 217 2.02 -2.72 -5.28
CA CYS A 217 1.59 -3.06 -3.92
C CYS A 217 1.89 -4.54 -3.60
N VAL A 218 2.88 -5.11 -4.28
CA VAL A 218 3.33 -6.51 -4.15
C VAL A 218 4.26 -6.70 -2.96
N ASP A 219 4.46 -7.94 -2.54
CA ASP A 219 5.19 -8.30 -1.32
C ASP A 219 6.55 -8.98 -1.56
N ASN A 220 6.96 -9.14 -2.82
CA ASN A 220 8.21 -9.80 -3.20
C ASN A 220 9.01 -8.97 -4.21
N TYR A 221 10.32 -9.17 -4.24
CA TYR A 221 11.23 -8.40 -5.09
C TYR A 221 11.18 -8.83 -6.56
N GLU A 222 10.87 -10.09 -6.83
CA GLU A 222 10.72 -10.64 -8.20
C GLU A 222 9.62 -9.88 -8.98
N ALA A 223 8.45 -9.68 -8.36
CA ALA A 223 7.36 -8.92 -8.94
C ALA A 223 7.71 -7.42 -9.09
N ARG A 224 8.38 -6.81 -8.11
CA ARG A 224 8.86 -5.41 -8.23
C ARG A 224 9.81 -5.23 -9.41
N MET A 225 10.75 -6.16 -9.61
CA MET A 225 11.67 -6.14 -10.75
C MET A 225 10.96 -6.37 -12.08
N THR A 226 9.93 -7.22 -12.11
CA THR A 226 9.07 -7.44 -13.28
C THR A 226 8.35 -6.15 -13.68
N ILE A 227 7.69 -5.48 -12.72
CA ILE A 227 7.03 -4.19 -12.94
C ILE A 227 8.04 -3.14 -13.42
N ASN A 228 9.20 -3.06 -12.76
CA ASN A 228 10.27 -2.15 -13.14
C ASN A 228 10.69 -2.36 -14.60
N GLN A 229 10.85 -3.61 -15.05
CA GLN A 229 11.22 -3.92 -16.42
C GLN A 229 10.14 -3.48 -17.42
N VAL A 230 8.88 -3.80 -17.18
CA VAL A 230 7.76 -3.37 -18.04
C VAL A 230 7.66 -1.84 -18.11
N CYS A 231 7.76 -1.17 -16.97
CA CYS A 231 7.69 0.30 -16.92
C CYS A 231 8.87 0.98 -17.61
N LEU A 232 10.08 0.41 -17.54
CA LEU A 232 11.23 0.89 -18.31
C LEU A 232 11.01 0.73 -19.81
N GLU A 233 10.51 -0.42 -20.26
CA GLU A 233 10.24 -0.68 -21.68
C GLU A 233 9.18 0.26 -22.27
N LEU A 234 8.17 0.60 -21.47
CA LEU A 234 7.05 1.45 -21.90
C LEU A 234 7.23 2.95 -21.56
N GLN A 235 8.33 3.32 -20.90
CA GLN A 235 8.52 4.65 -20.30
C GLN A 235 7.34 5.06 -19.39
N GLN A 236 6.74 4.09 -18.70
CA GLN A 236 5.56 4.28 -17.87
C GLN A 236 5.95 4.74 -16.46
N ASN A 237 5.35 5.83 -16.01
CA ASN A 237 5.47 6.30 -14.62
C ASN A 237 4.79 5.31 -13.68
N TRP A 238 5.42 5.05 -12.54
CA TRP A 238 4.84 4.16 -11.55
C TRP A 238 5.23 4.56 -10.14
N MET A 239 4.45 4.09 -9.17
CA MET A 239 4.77 4.24 -7.76
C MET A 239 4.90 2.87 -7.12
N GLU A 240 5.91 2.70 -6.30
CA GLU A 240 6.12 1.52 -5.49
C GLU A 240 5.72 1.80 -4.05
N SER A 241 5.23 0.76 -3.37
CA SER A 241 4.97 0.79 -1.95
C SER A 241 5.46 -0.50 -1.27
N GLY A 242 5.95 -0.35 -0.05
CA GLY A 242 6.41 -1.46 0.78
C GLY A 242 6.04 -1.27 2.24
N VAL A 243 5.79 -2.38 2.92
CA VAL A 243 5.63 -2.48 4.38
C VAL A 243 6.65 -3.49 4.88
N SER A 244 7.33 -3.20 5.98
CA SER A 244 8.33 -4.11 6.55
C SER A 244 7.70 -5.37 7.13
N GLU A 245 8.49 -6.44 7.25
CA GLU A 245 8.03 -7.74 7.78
C GLU A 245 7.59 -7.68 9.25
N ASP A 246 8.08 -6.70 10.02
CA ASP A 246 7.69 -6.41 11.40
C ASP A 246 6.46 -5.47 11.51
N ALA A 247 5.92 -5.03 10.37
CA ALA A 247 4.76 -4.16 10.22
C ALA A 247 4.84 -2.76 10.88
N VAL A 248 6.02 -2.32 11.33
CA VAL A 248 6.20 -1.02 12.00
C VAL A 248 6.93 0.03 11.14
N SER A 249 7.16 -0.27 9.87
CA SER A 249 7.63 0.70 8.89
C SER A 249 7.04 0.45 7.51
N GLY A 250 7.08 1.48 6.67
CA GLY A 250 6.69 1.40 5.28
C GLY A 250 7.22 2.56 4.47
N HIS A 251 7.00 2.53 3.16
CA HIS A 251 7.39 3.62 2.28
C HIS A 251 6.54 3.65 1.01
N ILE A 252 6.61 4.78 0.33
CA ILE A 252 6.20 4.94 -1.07
C ILE A 252 7.34 5.58 -1.86
N GLN A 253 7.48 5.21 -3.12
CA GLN A 253 8.48 5.77 -4.03
C GLN A 253 7.87 6.04 -5.40
N VAL A 254 8.14 7.20 -5.99
CA VAL A 254 7.74 7.57 -7.35
C VAL A 254 8.90 7.30 -8.30
N ILE A 255 8.62 6.52 -9.33
CA ILE A 255 9.59 6.06 -10.31
C ILE A 255 9.17 6.58 -11.69
N ILE A 256 9.92 7.58 -12.17
CA ILE A 256 9.79 8.18 -13.49
C ILE A 256 11.00 7.72 -14.30
N PRO A 257 10.84 6.79 -15.26
CA PRO A 257 11.95 6.23 -16.02
C PRO A 257 12.88 7.28 -16.63
N GLY A 258 14.14 7.28 -16.20
CA GLY A 258 15.19 8.21 -16.65
C GLY A 258 15.34 9.49 -15.81
N GLU A 259 14.31 9.89 -15.06
CA GLU A 259 14.34 11.07 -14.18
C GLU A 259 14.68 10.69 -12.73
N THR A 260 14.00 9.68 -12.18
CA THR A 260 14.23 9.19 -10.81
C THR A 260 14.81 7.78 -10.81
N ALA A 261 15.34 7.35 -9.67
CA ALA A 261 15.90 6.01 -9.53
C ALA A 261 14.86 4.93 -9.87
N CYS A 262 15.19 4.08 -10.85
CA CYS A 262 14.45 2.84 -11.06
C CYS A 262 14.74 1.86 -9.91
N PHE A 263 13.92 0.81 -9.78
CA PHE A 263 14.08 -0.15 -8.68
C PHE A 263 15.45 -0.87 -8.73
N ALA A 264 16.01 -1.04 -9.93
CA ALA A 264 17.34 -1.62 -10.15
C ALA A 264 18.51 -0.61 -9.95
N CYS A 265 18.25 0.68 -9.71
CA CYS A 265 19.32 1.64 -9.40
C CYS A 265 19.85 1.44 -7.97
N VAL A 266 18.97 1.11 -7.04
CA VAL A 266 19.27 0.88 -5.62
C VAL A 266 18.66 -0.47 -5.20
N PRO A 267 19.16 -1.60 -5.72
CA PRO A 267 18.59 -2.90 -5.44
C PRO A 267 18.85 -3.28 -3.96
N PRO A 268 17.89 -3.94 -3.30
CA PRO A 268 18.13 -4.50 -1.97
C PRO A 268 19.20 -5.61 -2.04
N LEU A 269 19.86 -5.88 -0.92
CA LEU A 269 20.99 -6.80 -0.85
C LEU A 269 20.70 -8.18 -1.46
N VAL A 270 19.51 -8.73 -1.17
CA VAL A 270 19.08 -10.05 -1.70
C VAL A 270 19.11 -10.08 -3.23
N VAL A 271 18.63 -9.00 -3.87
CA VAL A 271 18.64 -8.88 -5.33
C VAL A 271 20.05 -8.63 -5.86
N ALA A 272 20.80 -7.74 -5.21
CA ALA A 272 22.18 -7.43 -5.61
C ALA A 272 23.12 -8.64 -5.53
N SER A 273 22.90 -9.53 -4.56
CA SER A 273 23.66 -10.76 -4.37
C SER A 273 23.14 -11.96 -5.18
N GLY A 274 22.03 -11.81 -5.92
CA GLY A 274 21.42 -12.90 -6.70
C GLY A 274 20.89 -14.06 -5.85
N ILE A 275 20.56 -13.78 -4.58
CA ILE A 275 20.00 -14.79 -3.67
C ILE A 275 18.51 -14.93 -3.98
N ASP A 276 18.02 -16.16 -4.10
CA ASP A 276 16.59 -16.41 -4.27
C ASP A 276 15.85 -16.09 -2.96
N GLU A 277 14.94 -15.11 -3.01
CA GLU A 277 14.11 -14.67 -1.88
C GLU A 277 13.32 -15.84 -1.27
N ARG A 278 12.97 -16.85 -2.06
CA ARG A 278 12.24 -18.04 -1.58
C ARG A 278 13.04 -18.84 -0.56
N THR A 279 14.36 -18.73 -0.57
CA THR A 279 15.24 -19.39 0.42
C THR A 279 15.20 -18.70 1.78
N LEU A 280 14.75 -17.44 1.86
CA LEU A 280 14.65 -16.67 3.09
C LEU A 280 13.31 -16.93 3.82
N LYS A 281 12.25 -17.25 3.06
CA LYS A 281 10.92 -17.55 3.60
C LYS A 281 10.92 -18.95 4.22
N ARG A 282 10.77 -19.04 5.54
CA ARG A 282 10.61 -20.30 6.25
C ARG A 282 9.14 -20.71 6.28
N GLU A 283 8.84 -21.97 5.96
CA GLU A 283 7.49 -22.51 6.07
C GLU A 283 6.94 -22.33 7.50
N GLY A 284 5.72 -21.83 7.61
CA GLY A 284 5.06 -21.55 8.90
C GLY A 284 5.40 -20.21 9.55
N VAL A 285 6.30 -19.40 8.96
CA VAL A 285 6.58 -18.03 9.41
C VAL A 285 5.87 -17.03 8.50
N CYS A 286 4.88 -16.32 9.03
CA CYS A 286 4.21 -15.24 8.33
C CYS A 286 4.82 -13.89 8.71
N ALA A 287 4.96 -12.98 7.74
CA ALA A 287 5.26 -11.59 8.03
C ALA A 287 4.16 -11.01 8.93
N ALA A 288 4.57 -10.22 9.93
CA ALA A 288 3.61 -9.46 10.72
C ALA A 288 2.85 -8.49 9.82
N SER A 289 1.61 -8.22 10.17
CA SER A 289 0.71 -7.43 9.33
C SER A 289 -0.22 -6.62 10.23
N LEU A 290 0.03 -5.33 10.31
CA LEU A 290 -0.81 -4.37 11.02
C LEU A 290 -1.70 -3.61 10.04
N PRO A 291 -3.04 -3.62 10.22
CA PRO A 291 -3.94 -2.88 9.35
C PRO A 291 -3.73 -1.37 9.40
N THR A 292 -3.19 -0.85 10.51
CA THR A 292 -2.84 0.57 10.68
C THR A 292 -1.74 1.00 9.72
N THR A 293 -0.61 0.30 9.71
CA THR A 293 0.53 0.58 8.81
C THR A 293 0.11 0.46 7.35
N MET A 294 -0.70 -0.56 7.01
CA MET A 294 -1.24 -0.72 5.67
C MET A 294 -2.14 0.45 5.26
N GLY A 295 -3.02 0.90 6.15
CA GLY A 295 -3.89 2.05 5.91
C GLY A 295 -3.11 3.36 5.72
N ILE A 296 -2.06 3.60 6.53
CA ILE A 296 -1.19 4.77 6.40
C ILE A 296 -0.45 4.74 5.06
N VAL A 297 0.21 3.63 4.73
CA VAL A 297 0.97 3.51 3.48
C VAL A 297 0.06 3.61 2.26
N ALA A 298 -1.12 2.97 2.27
CA ALA A 298 -2.11 3.12 1.20
C ALA A 298 -2.62 4.56 1.06
N GLY A 299 -2.90 5.22 2.19
CA GLY A 299 -3.31 6.63 2.21
C GLY A 299 -2.23 7.55 1.61
N LEU A 300 -0.97 7.38 2.02
CA LEU A 300 0.16 8.12 1.45
C LEU A 300 0.32 7.86 -0.04
N LEU A 301 0.23 6.59 -0.46
CA LEU A 301 0.34 6.18 -1.87
C LEU A 301 -0.74 6.83 -2.74
N VAL A 302 -2.00 6.77 -2.32
CA VAL A 302 -3.12 7.36 -3.06
C VAL A 302 -3.06 8.88 -3.02
N GLN A 303 -2.68 9.49 -1.90
CA GLN A 303 -2.49 10.94 -1.84
C GLN A 303 -1.42 11.42 -2.82
N ASN A 304 -0.30 10.69 -2.93
CA ASN A 304 0.74 11.01 -3.90
C ASN A 304 0.30 10.75 -5.34
N THR A 305 -0.52 9.71 -5.57
CA THR A 305 -1.17 9.42 -6.84
C THR A 305 -2.08 10.57 -7.28
N LEU A 306 -2.93 11.08 -6.39
CA LEU A 306 -3.82 12.21 -6.69
C LEU A 306 -3.02 13.48 -6.99
N LYS A 307 -2.00 13.81 -6.18
CA LYS A 307 -1.10 14.94 -6.46
C LYS A 307 -0.46 14.83 -7.85
N HIS A 308 -0.03 13.63 -8.23
CA HIS A 308 0.59 13.37 -9.53
C HIS A 308 -0.39 13.51 -10.69
N LEU A 309 -1.58 12.91 -10.58
CA LEU A 309 -2.57 12.86 -11.67
C LEU A 309 -3.36 14.17 -11.85
N LEU A 310 -3.57 14.93 -10.77
CA LEU A 310 -4.37 16.15 -10.76
C LEU A 310 -3.53 17.43 -10.59
N HIS A 311 -2.20 17.30 -10.58
CA HIS A 311 -1.25 18.40 -10.59
C HIS A 311 -1.47 19.44 -9.47
N PHE A 312 -1.62 18.96 -8.24
CA PHE A 312 -1.73 19.82 -7.06
C PHE A 312 -0.73 19.43 -5.98
N GLY A 313 -0.38 20.40 -5.13
CA GLY A 313 0.63 20.22 -4.08
C GLY A 313 1.99 19.78 -4.64
N GLN A 314 2.83 19.19 -3.79
CA GLN A 314 4.15 18.69 -4.17
C GLN A 314 4.15 17.16 -4.18
N VAL A 315 4.44 16.53 -5.33
CA VAL A 315 4.65 15.08 -5.41
C VAL A 315 5.95 14.72 -4.71
N THR A 316 5.89 13.79 -3.76
CA THR A 316 7.06 13.35 -2.99
C THR A 316 7.71 12.16 -3.69
N ARG A 317 9.00 12.23 -4.00
CA ARG A 317 9.71 11.16 -4.75
C ARG A 317 9.94 9.91 -3.90
N TYR A 318 10.30 10.08 -2.64
CA TYR A 318 10.33 8.99 -1.65
C TYR A 318 9.79 9.51 -0.33
N LEU A 319 8.89 8.76 0.29
CA LEU A 319 8.38 9.04 1.62
C LEU A 319 8.38 7.75 2.44
N GLY A 320 9.20 7.73 3.48
CA GLY A 320 9.21 6.66 4.47
C GLY A 320 8.22 6.93 5.60
N TYR A 321 7.92 5.89 6.34
CA TYR A 321 7.12 5.91 7.56
C TYR A 321 7.73 4.94 8.58
N SER A 322 7.99 5.41 9.79
CA SER A 322 8.37 4.59 10.94
C SER A 322 7.39 4.81 12.07
N SER A 323 6.59 3.80 12.40
CA SER A 323 5.54 3.88 13.42
C SER A 323 6.09 3.89 14.85
N LEU A 324 7.35 3.54 15.04
CA LEU A 324 7.97 3.52 16.37
C LEU A 324 8.35 4.92 16.86
N LYS A 325 8.53 5.87 15.94
CA LYS A 325 8.98 7.25 16.23
C LYS A 325 8.08 8.30 15.59
N ASP A 326 6.96 7.89 14.99
CA ASP A 326 6.09 8.74 14.15
C ASP A 326 6.88 9.59 13.15
N PHE A 327 7.90 8.97 12.53
CA PHE A 327 8.87 9.66 11.69
C PHE A 327 8.58 9.43 10.21
N PHE A 328 8.53 10.52 9.44
CA PHE A 328 8.20 10.54 8.02
C PHE A 328 9.34 11.15 7.18
N PRO A 329 10.43 10.41 6.89
CA PRO A 329 11.52 10.93 6.10
C PRO A 329 11.13 11.07 4.63
N SER A 330 11.38 12.25 4.05
CA SER A 330 11.30 12.48 2.61
C SER A 330 12.68 12.55 1.98
N MET A 331 12.87 11.91 0.83
CA MET A 331 14.15 11.90 0.12
C MET A 331 13.96 11.93 -1.40
N ASP A 332 15.01 12.37 -2.09
CA ASP A 332 15.10 12.33 -3.55
C ASP A 332 16.16 11.30 -3.96
N ILE A 333 15.72 10.17 -4.51
CA ILE A 333 16.60 9.09 -4.95
C ILE A 333 16.87 9.27 -6.45
N LYS A 334 18.12 9.63 -6.79
CA LYS A 334 18.54 9.89 -8.17
C LYS A 334 18.89 8.59 -8.92
N PRO A 335 18.71 8.56 -10.25
CA PRO A 335 19.14 7.43 -11.08
C PRO A 335 20.62 7.13 -10.88
N ASN A 336 20.97 5.84 -10.88
CA ASN A 336 22.36 5.38 -10.88
C ASN A 336 22.88 5.39 -12.34
N PRO A 337 23.93 6.18 -12.67
CA PRO A 337 24.53 6.18 -14.01
C PRO A 337 25.11 4.82 -14.42
N GLY A 338 25.53 4.01 -13.45
CA GLY A 338 26.00 2.64 -13.63
C GLY A 338 24.94 1.57 -13.36
N CYS A 339 23.64 1.89 -13.53
CA CYS A 339 22.57 0.93 -13.34
C CYS A 339 22.77 -0.31 -14.20
N GLN A 340 22.59 -1.50 -13.60
CA GLN A 340 22.73 -2.79 -14.31
C GLN A 340 21.71 -2.94 -15.45
N ASN A 341 20.57 -2.24 -15.37
CA ASN A 341 19.57 -2.24 -16.42
C ASN A 341 19.93 -1.22 -17.52
N GLN A 342 20.32 -1.71 -18.69
CA GLN A 342 20.75 -0.89 -19.81
C GLN A 342 19.65 0.07 -20.32
N LEU A 343 18.37 -0.32 -20.23
CA LEU A 343 17.26 0.56 -20.60
C LEU A 343 17.20 1.78 -19.68
N CYS A 344 17.43 1.60 -18.38
CA CYS A 344 17.49 2.72 -17.45
C CYS A 344 18.59 3.70 -17.85
N GLY A 345 19.80 3.22 -18.17
CA GLY A 345 20.90 4.08 -18.64
C GLY A 345 20.58 4.84 -19.93
N LYS A 346 19.92 4.18 -20.89
CA LYS A 346 19.45 4.83 -22.12
C LYS A 346 18.44 5.94 -21.83
N LEU A 347 17.43 5.66 -21.01
CA LEU A 347 16.39 6.62 -20.64
C LEU A 347 16.95 7.79 -19.83
N GLN A 348 17.97 7.57 -19.01
CA GLN A 348 18.69 8.67 -18.34
C GLN A 348 19.35 9.62 -19.35
N GLY A 349 19.96 9.09 -20.41
CA GLY A 349 20.52 9.88 -21.50
C GLY A 349 19.44 10.67 -22.26
N GLU A 350 18.35 10.00 -22.64
CA GLU A 350 17.19 10.64 -23.30
C GLU A 350 16.56 11.73 -22.43
N HIS A 351 16.39 11.46 -21.12
CA HIS A 351 15.89 12.41 -20.15
C HIS A 351 16.82 13.61 -20.02
N THR A 352 18.14 13.41 -19.96
CA THR A 352 19.12 14.51 -19.85
C THR A 352 19.05 15.44 -21.06
N VAL A 353 18.93 14.88 -22.27
CA VAL A 353 18.75 15.67 -23.49
C VAL A 353 17.43 16.45 -23.45
N ARG A 354 16.33 15.80 -23.06
CA ARG A 354 15.01 16.44 -22.93
C ARG A 354 15.03 17.55 -21.88
N TYR A 355 15.62 17.29 -20.72
CA TYR A 355 15.73 18.19 -19.58
C TYR A 355 16.56 19.44 -19.90
N ASN A 356 17.59 19.30 -20.74
CA ASN A 356 18.46 20.41 -21.16
C ASN A 356 18.01 21.09 -22.47
N SER A 357 16.90 20.67 -23.06
CA SER A 357 16.35 21.34 -24.26
C SER A 357 15.90 22.77 -23.92
N GLU A 358 16.07 23.70 -24.87
CA GLU A 358 15.69 25.11 -24.67
C GLU A 358 14.22 25.26 -24.24
N ALA A 359 13.33 24.46 -24.83
CA ALA A 359 11.91 24.45 -24.48
C ALA A 359 11.67 24.02 -23.01
N ALA A 360 12.36 22.98 -22.54
CA ALA A 360 12.23 22.52 -21.15
C ALA A 360 12.83 23.51 -20.15
N VAL A 361 13.96 24.12 -20.48
CA VAL A 361 14.59 25.16 -19.65
C VAL A 361 13.66 26.37 -19.53
N SER A 362 13.09 26.83 -20.65
CA SER A 362 12.17 27.96 -20.67
C SER A 362 10.87 27.67 -19.92
N ALA A 363 10.31 26.46 -20.07
CA ALA A 363 9.12 26.03 -19.34
C ALA A 363 9.34 25.98 -17.82
N ARG A 364 10.50 25.49 -17.36
CA ARG A 364 10.84 25.50 -15.92
C ARG A 364 11.00 26.91 -15.38
N ALA A 365 11.69 27.79 -16.11
CA ALA A 365 11.84 29.19 -15.71
C ALA A 365 10.47 29.90 -15.61
N ALA A 366 9.56 29.61 -16.55
CA ALA A 366 8.19 30.13 -16.49
C ALA A 366 7.40 29.57 -15.30
N ALA A 367 7.53 28.27 -14.99
CA ALA A 367 6.87 27.67 -13.84
C ALA A 367 7.41 28.21 -12.50
N GLU A 368 8.71 28.40 -12.38
CA GLU A 368 9.35 29.02 -11.22
C GLU A 368 8.89 30.48 -11.05
N ALA A 369 8.81 31.24 -12.14
CA ALA A 369 8.29 32.61 -12.12
C ALA A 369 6.82 32.66 -11.68
N ALA A 370 5.97 31.77 -12.21
CA ALA A 370 4.56 31.69 -11.82
C ALA A 370 4.39 31.27 -10.35
N ALA A 371 5.21 30.35 -9.85
CA ALA A 371 5.21 29.95 -8.44
C ALA A 371 5.68 31.10 -7.53
N ALA A 372 6.70 31.85 -7.95
CA ALA A 372 7.16 33.04 -7.24
C ALA A 372 6.10 34.15 -7.23
N GLU A 373 5.40 34.37 -8.34
CA GLU A 373 4.29 35.34 -8.43
C GLU A 373 3.12 34.95 -7.53
N ALA A 374 2.74 33.67 -7.50
CA ALA A 374 1.72 33.15 -6.59
C ALA A 374 2.12 33.29 -5.11
N ALA A 375 3.40 33.10 -4.78
CA ALA A 375 3.93 33.28 -3.42
C ALA A 375 4.08 34.76 -3.02
N ALA A 376 4.32 35.64 -3.99
CA ALA A 376 4.47 37.09 -3.79
C ALA A 376 3.13 37.83 -3.71
N GLN A 377 2.00 37.12 -3.87
CA GLN A 377 0.69 37.72 -3.78
C GLN A 377 0.47 38.27 -2.35
N GLU A 378 0.41 39.60 -2.25
CA GLU A 378 0.31 40.30 -0.98
C GLU A 378 -0.98 39.89 -0.25
N VAL A 379 -0.85 39.44 0.99
CA VAL A 379 -2.00 38.97 1.79
C VAL A 379 -2.86 40.18 2.15
N VAL A 380 -4.01 40.29 1.51
CA VAL A 380 -5.00 41.34 1.82
C VAL A 380 -5.81 40.90 3.04
N HIS A 381 -5.77 41.71 4.10
CA HIS A 381 -6.60 41.51 5.28
C HIS A 381 -7.92 42.28 5.15
N GLU A 382 -9.06 41.58 5.09
CA GLU A 382 -10.39 42.21 5.00
C GLU A 382 -10.68 43.14 6.18
N GLU A 383 -10.18 42.79 7.36
CA GLU A 383 -10.29 43.59 8.57
C GLU A 383 -8.93 43.79 9.23
N ASN A 384 -8.57 45.05 9.48
CA ASN A 384 -7.39 45.41 10.28
C ASN A 384 -7.64 46.71 11.07
N SER A 385 -8.74 46.75 11.82
CA SER A 385 -9.12 47.92 12.64
C SER A 385 -8.11 48.24 13.75
N TRP A 386 -7.28 47.27 14.11
CA TRP A 386 -6.27 47.36 15.17
C TRP A 386 -4.91 47.86 14.67
N GLY A 387 -4.76 48.13 13.37
CA GLY A 387 -3.52 48.64 12.80
C GLY A 387 -2.34 47.67 12.94
N ILE A 388 -2.61 46.37 12.92
CA ILE A 388 -1.60 45.33 13.02
C ILE A 388 -0.73 45.39 11.77
N ALA A 389 0.59 45.53 11.94
CA ALA A 389 1.54 45.60 10.86
C ALA A 389 2.52 44.42 10.94
N VAL A 390 2.80 43.79 9.80
CA VAL A 390 3.85 42.77 9.70
C VAL A 390 5.18 43.51 9.55
N MET A 391 6.05 43.37 10.54
CA MET A 391 7.41 43.91 10.47
C MET A 391 8.27 42.97 9.61
N PRO A 392 8.98 43.49 8.57
CA PRO A 392 9.90 42.68 7.81
C PRO A 392 11.01 42.17 8.72
N GLN A 393 11.25 40.87 8.69
CA GLN A 393 12.33 40.25 9.46
C GLN A 393 13.66 40.65 8.79
N GLU A 394 14.42 41.55 9.42
CA GLU A 394 15.77 41.87 8.96
C GLU A 394 16.62 40.58 8.98
N ALA A 395 17.22 40.22 7.85
CA ALA A 395 18.13 39.09 7.74
C ALA A 395 19.43 39.40 8.50
N THR A 396 19.45 39.21 9.82
CA THR A 396 20.68 39.21 10.60
C THR A 396 21.40 37.89 10.36
N GLY A 397 22.31 37.89 9.39
CA GLY A 397 23.39 36.91 9.31
C GLY A 397 24.35 37.10 10.48
N SER A 398 24.03 36.51 11.63
CA SER A 398 24.97 36.20 12.70
C SER A 398 24.30 35.22 13.66
N THR A 399 24.99 34.12 13.93
CA THR A 399 24.71 33.23 15.07
C THR A 399 24.88 34.00 16.37
N GLU A 400 23.84 34.71 16.81
CA GLU A 400 23.59 35.03 18.21
C GLU A 400 22.08 34.91 18.43
N GLU A 401 21.70 34.15 19.46
CA GLU A 401 20.31 34.03 19.91
C GLU A 401 19.66 35.41 20.09
N PRO A 402 18.36 35.56 19.81
CA PRO A 402 17.67 36.82 20.03
C PRO A 402 17.54 37.05 21.53
N VAL A 403 18.52 37.76 22.10
CA VAL A 403 18.39 38.42 23.40
C VAL A 403 17.44 39.59 23.21
N HIS A 404 16.14 39.33 23.18
CA HIS A 404 15.17 40.34 23.59
C HIS A 404 15.29 40.52 25.10
N ARG A 405 16.30 41.31 25.50
CA ARG A 405 16.15 42.20 26.65
C ARG A 405 15.00 43.14 26.31
N ALA A 406 13.77 42.70 26.58
CA ALA A 406 12.74 43.65 26.96
C ALA A 406 13.30 44.36 28.20
N SER A 407 13.49 45.67 28.06
CA SER A 407 13.87 46.53 29.18
C SER A 407 12.96 46.22 30.37
N ALA A 408 13.55 45.62 31.42
CA ALA A 408 12.90 45.30 32.67
C ALA A 408 12.62 46.58 33.50
N ASN A 409 11.97 47.57 32.89
CA ASN A 409 11.63 48.85 33.52
C ASN A 409 10.25 49.40 33.12
N GLY A 410 9.37 48.58 32.54
CA GLY A 410 7.93 48.88 32.48
C GLY A 410 7.22 48.10 33.58
N SER A 411 6.85 48.74 34.69
CA SER A 411 5.97 48.10 35.68
C SER A 411 4.65 47.74 35.00
N LEU A 412 4.24 46.47 35.12
CA LEU A 412 2.88 46.07 34.78
C LEU A 412 1.89 46.91 35.59
N VAL A 413 0.76 47.26 34.97
CA VAL A 413 -0.34 47.96 35.65
C VAL A 413 -0.90 47.04 36.75
N GLU A 414 -1.24 47.63 37.90
CA GLU A 414 -1.78 46.91 39.07
C GLU A 414 -2.99 46.04 38.67
N GLY A 415 -2.84 44.72 38.77
CA GLY A 415 -3.89 43.73 38.44
C GLY A 415 -3.64 42.81 37.25
N ILE A 416 -2.48 42.89 36.57
CA ILE A 416 -2.09 41.96 35.49
C ILE A 416 -0.89 41.13 35.90
N GLU A 417 -1.02 39.81 35.88
CA GLU A 417 0.07 38.84 36.11
C GLU A 417 0.30 37.99 34.86
N TYR A 418 1.56 37.60 34.60
CA TYR A 418 1.90 36.64 33.55
C TYR A 418 1.46 35.23 33.98
N SER A 419 0.78 34.48 33.11
CA SER A 419 0.22 33.16 33.45
C SER A 419 1.23 32.01 33.50
N MET A 420 2.51 32.29 33.29
CA MET A 420 3.58 31.29 33.25
C MET A 420 4.66 31.69 34.26
N PRO A 421 5.07 30.79 35.17
CA PRO A 421 6.20 31.05 36.05
C PRO A 421 7.46 31.29 35.21
N VAL A 422 8.23 32.30 35.59
CA VAL A 422 9.58 32.53 35.06
C VAL A 422 10.39 31.25 35.29
N ALA A 423 11.00 30.71 34.23
CA ALA A 423 11.83 29.52 34.31
C ALA A 423 12.94 29.71 35.36
N ASP A 424 13.11 28.74 36.26
CA ASP A 424 14.16 28.79 37.27
C ASP A 424 15.54 28.95 36.62
N PRO A 425 16.40 29.83 37.14
CA PRO A 425 17.77 29.94 36.65
C PRO A 425 18.53 28.65 36.97
N HIS A 426 19.02 27.99 35.92
CA HIS A 426 19.83 26.77 36.00
C HIS A 426 21.11 27.05 36.80
N ALA A 427 21.23 26.44 37.98
CA ALA A 427 22.44 26.48 38.79
C ALA A 427 23.50 25.52 38.20
N PRO A 428 24.75 25.95 37.96
CA PRO A 428 25.77 25.08 37.40
C PRO A 428 26.37 24.20 38.50
N GLY A 429 26.34 22.88 38.27
CA GLY A 429 27.28 21.94 38.90
C GLY A 429 26.65 20.65 39.43
N VAL A 430 26.72 19.57 38.63
CA VAL A 430 27.36 18.29 39.01
C VAL A 430 27.87 17.64 37.72
N ALA A 431 29.14 17.26 37.71
CA ALA A 431 29.89 16.74 36.58
C ALA A 431 29.49 15.31 36.18
N HIS A 432 29.40 15.04 34.87
CA HIS A 432 29.81 13.77 34.26
C HIS A 432 30.20 13.97 32.78
N GLY A 433 31.51 13.97 32.52
CA GLY A 433 32.17 13.48 31.30
C GLY A 433 31.92 14.20 29.96
N HIS A 434 32.56 15.35 29.75
CA HIS A 434 32.83 15.84 28.40
C HIS A 434 34.09 15.15 27.83
N HIS A 435 33.95 14.53 26.66
CA HIS A 435 35.07 14.39 25.73
C HIS A 435 35.20 15.74 25.00
N ASP A 436 36.30 16.44 25.27
CA ASP A 436 36.69 17.64 24.54
C ASP A 436 37.17 17.25 23.13
N GLU A 437 36.54 17.80 22.10
CA GLU A 437 37.16 17.97 20.79
C GLU A 437 38.24 19.05 20.93
N GLN A 438 39.45 18.60 21.27
CA GLN A 438 40.65 19.40 21.01
C GLN A 438 40.99 19.27 19.52
N ASP A 439 40.98 20.41 18.85
CA ASP A 439 41.49 20.63 17.50
C ASP A 439 43.00 20.30 17.47
N SER A 440 43.34 19.02 17.25
CA SER A 440 44.71 18.57 17.04
C SER A 440 44.94 18.35 15.55
N GLN A 441 45.88 19.12 14.99
CA GLN A 441 46.46 18.89 13.67
C GLN A 441 47.28 17.60 13.69
N GLU A 442 46.62 16.45 13.63
CA GLU A 442 47.29 15.16 13.43
C GLU A 442 47.42 14.87 11.93
N ASN A 443 48.67 14.67 11.49
CA ASN A 443 49.01 14.45 10.09
C ASN A 443 48.54 13.04 9.65
N VAL A 444 47.95 12.96 8.46
CA VAL A 444 47.28 11.78 7.87
C VAL A 444 48.18 10.53 7.83
N GLU A 445 49.50 10.71 7.78
CA GLU A 445 50.47 9.60 7.81
C GLU A 445 50.49 8.84 9.16
N ASP A 446 50.28 9.52 10.28
CA ASP A 446 50.26 8.85 11.60
C ASP A 446 49.00 8.00 11.78
N LEU A 447 47.85 8.48 11.29
CA LEU A 447 46.60 7.71 11.27
C LEU A 447 46.69 6.46 10.39
N MET A 448 47.38 6.53 9.25
CA MET A 448 47.58 5.36 8.39
C MET A 448 48.50 4.32 9.03
N SER A 449 49.52 4.74 9.78
CA SER A 449 50.43 3.83 10.49
C SER A 449 49.72 3.05 11.61
N GLN A 450 48.80 3.70 12.32
CA GLN A 450 48.01 3.07 13.38
C GLN A 450 46.99 2.06 12.83
N LEU A 451 46.40 2.34 11.66
CA LEU A 451 45.50 1.41 10.97
C LEU A 451 46.23 0.15 10.47
N THR A 452 47.48 0.28 10.02
CA THR A 452 48.27 -0.88 9.57
C THR A 452 48.68 -1.78 10.75
N ALA A 453 49.00 -1.18 11.90
CA ALA A 453 49.33 -1.91 13.13
C ALA A 453 48.15 -2.69 13.74
N LEU A 454 46.91 -2.25 13.49
CA LEU A 454 45.70 -2.94 13.96
C LEU A 454 45.29 -4.12 13.06
N SER A 455 45.77 -4.17 11.81
CA SER A 455 45.45 -5.25 10.85
C SER A 455 46.34 -6.50 10.98
N THR A 456 47.34 -6.49 11.87
CA THR A 456 48.31 -7.59 12.05
C THR A 456 48.25 -8.26 13.43
N ARG A 457 47.07 -8.28 14.07
CA ARG A 457 46.81 -9.16 15.23
C ARG A 457 45.79 -10.24 14.93
#